data_AF-A0A4R0QVM1-F1
#
_entry.id   AF-A0A4R0QVM1-F1
#
_cell.length_a   1.000
_cell.length_b   1.000
_cell.length_c   1.000
_cell.angle_alpha   90.00
_cell.angle_beta   90.00
_cell.angle_gamma   90.00
#
_symmetry.space_group_name_H-M   'P 1'
#
loop_
_entity.id
_entity.type
_entity.pdbx_description
1 polymer ?
#
loop_
_entity_poly.entity_id
_entity_poly.type
_entity_poly.pdbx_seq_one_letter_code
_entity_poly.pdbx_strand_id
1 'polypeptide(L)'
;MKQQQCKRNRRVRQHLDLVLPLARYYVLRTNVEMDDLIQVGRLGLIRAANLYSESRGVPFSAYARPHIRGAILHYLRDSHGLVRLPRSIQDQASRGRSNGVDKPWESASNMGLSWLPHRTRWVSLDESNVQLAIDEKESAMHSLGSWERYEQLISELKRLPKDEQTCIQAVILQGRSLRQTGRALGVSAMTIHRRVKRGLERLSCRCSDLGMA
;
A
#
# COMPACT_ATOMS: atom_id res chain seq x y z
N MET A 1 -12.80 -45.74 -9.74
CA MET A 1 -12.73 -44.39 -9.14
C MET A 1 -13.50 -44.23 -7.82
N LYS A 2 -14.78 -44.62 -7.70
CA LYS A 2 -15.60 -44.42 -6.47
C LYS A 2 -14.98 -44.99 -5.18
N GLN A 3 -14.41 -46.20 -5.21
CA GLN A 3 -13.85 -46.85 -4.01
C GLN A 3 -12.64 -46.10 -3.40
N GLN A 4 -11.77 -45.53 -4.24
CA GLN A 4 -10.62 -44.73 -3.79
C GLN A 4 -11.08 -43.44 -3.11
N GLN A 5 -12.11 -42.80 -3.67
CA GLN A 5 -12.72 -41.59 -3.10
C GLN A 5 -13.31 -41.88 -1.71
N CYS A 6 -14.01 -43.01 -1.53
CA CYS A 6 -14.61 -43.40 -0.26
C CYS A 6 -13.55 -43.67 0.82
N LYS A 7 -12.49 -44.42 0.49
CA LYS A 7 -11.37 -44.68 1.42
C LYS A 7 -10.69 -43.38 1.86
N ARG A 8 -10.39 -42.49 0.92
CA ARG A 8 -9.86 -41.14 1.20
C ARG A 8 -10.78 -40.35 2.13
N ASN A 9 -12.06 -40.23 1.79
CA ASN A 9 -13.03 -39.46 2.57
C ASN A 9 -13.16 -39.99 4.00
N ARG A 10 -13.19 -41.31 4.18
CA ARG A 10 -13.23 -41.96 5.50
C ARG A 10 -12.00 -41.56 6.32
N ARG A 11 -10.81 -41.68 5.73
CA ARG A 11 -9.54 -41.36 6.40
C ARG A 11 -9.46 -39.89 6.79
N VAL A 12 -9.89 -38.98 5.92
CA VAL A 12 -9.96 -37.53 6.22
C VAL A 12 -10.87 -37.28 7.41
N ARG A 13 -12.10 -37.82 7.40
CA ARG A 13 -13.07 -37.62 8.50
C ARG A 13 -12.55 -38.12 9.85
N GLN A 14 -11.84 -39.25 9.86
CA GLN A 14 -11.26 -39.82 11.07
C GLN A 14 -10.11 -39.01 11.68
N HIS A 15 -9.50 -38.08 10.93
CA HIS A 15 -8.28 -37.37 11.34
C HIS A 15 -8.42 -35.84 11.23
N LEU A 16 -9.64 -35.30 11.21
CA LEU A 16 -9.89 -33.85 11.15
C LEU A 16 -9.38 -33.13 12.40
N ASP A 17 -9.39 -33.81 13.53
CA ASP A 17 -8.90 -33.39 14.84
C ASP A 17 -7.40 -33.05 14.84
N LEU A 18 -6.60 -33.65 13.95
CA LEU A 18 -5.17 -33.33 13.82
C LEU A 18 -4.90 -31.88 13.39
N VAL A 19 -5.85 -31.23 12.72
CA VAL A 19 -5.66 -29.90 12.15
C VAL A 19 -5.75 -28.80 13.21
N LEU A 20 -6.68 -28.93 14.16
CA LEU A 20 -7.00 -27.87 15.12
C LEU A 20 -5.81 -27.48 16.02
N PRO A 21 -5.04 -28.42 16.61
CA PRO A 21 -3.87 -28.08 17.42
C PRO A 21 -2.78 -27.37 16.61
N LEU A 22 -2.59 -27.78 15.35
CA LEU A 22 -1.61 -27.16 14.44
C LEU A 22 -2.03 -25.75 14.06
N ALA A 23 -3.29 -25.53 13.69
CA ALA A 23 -3.82 -24.20 13.41
C ALA A 23 -3.68 -23.28 14.64
N ARG A 24 -4.09 -23.74 15.83
CA ARG A 24 -3.94 -22.99 17.09
C ARG A 24 -2.50 -22.57 17.37
N TYR A 25 -1.54 -23.46 17.15
CA TYR A 25 -0.12 -23.14 17.32
C TYR A 25 0.33 -21.95 16.45
N TYR A 26 -0.18 -21.85 15.22
CA TYR A 26 0.21 -20.81 14.28
C TYR A 26 -0.57 -19.50 14.45
N VAL A 27 -1.85 -19.54 14.81
CA VAL A 27 -2.62 -18.32 15.15
C VAL A 27 -1.96 -17.52 16.26
N LEU A 28 -1.45 -18.19 17.31
CA LEU A 28 -0.78 -17.49 18.41
C LEU A 28 0.52 -16.77 18.00
N ARG A 29 1.04 -17.03 16.80
CA ARG A 29 2.30 -16.47 16.27
C ARG A 29 2.11 -15.61 15.03
N THR A 30 0.88 -15.52 14.52
CA THR A 30 0.57 -14.83 13.25
C THR A 30 -0.74 -14.08 13.39
N ASN A 31 -0.89 -12.96 12.69
CA ASN A 31 -2.12 -12.17 12.74
C ASN A 31 -3.19 -12.68 11.76
N VAL A 32 -3.27 -14.00 11.57
CA VAL A 32 -4.13 -14.65 10.57
C VAL A 32 -5.30 -15.32 11.28
N GLU A 33 -6.47 -15.27 10.66
CA GLU A 33 -7.69 -15.83 11.22
C GLU A 33 -7.59 -17.35 11.42
N MET A 34 -8.13 -17.83 12.54
CA MET A 34 -8.09 -19.25 12.88
C MET A 34 -8.76 -20.12 11.82
N ASP A 35 -9.90 -19.67 11.31
CA ASP A 35 -10.72 -20.44 10.38
C ASP A 35 -9.99 -20.64 9.05
N ASP A 36 -9.22 -19.65 8.59
CA ASP A 36 -8.35 -19.78 7.42
C ASP A 36 -7.27 -20.85 7.62
N LEU A 37 -6.60 -20.84 8.77
CA LEU A 37 -5.55 -21.83 9.06
C LEU A 37 -6.14 -23.25 9.18
N ILE A 38 -7.33 -23.38 9.75
CA ILE A 38 -8.07 -24.64 9.81
C ILE A 38 -8.41 -25.12 8.38
N GLN A 39 -8.91 -24.24 7.53
CA GLN A 39 -9.27 -24.58 6.14
C GLN A 39 -8.06 -25.03 5.33
N VAL A 40 -6.97 -24.26 5.38
CA VAL A 40 -5.71 -24.59 4.72
C VAL A 40 -5.15 -25.91 5.26
N GLY A 41 -5.17 -26.10 6.57
CA GLY A 41 -4.73 -27.33 7.21
C GLY A 41 -5.54 -28.54 6.77
N ARG A 42 -6.86 -28.41 6.63
CA ARG A 42 -7.76 -29.43 6.07
C ARG A 42 -7.43 -29.74 4.60
N LEU A 43 -7.06 -28.74 3.80
CA LEU A 43 -6.60 -28.95 2.44
C LEU A 43 -5.28 -29.76 2.41
N GLY A 44 -4.36 -29.47 3.32
CA GLY A 44 -3.14 -30.25 3.53
C GLY A 44 -3.42 -31.71 3.90
N LEU A 45 -4.37 -31.94 4.82
CA LEU A 45 -4.83 -33.27 5.22
C LEU A 45 -5.44 -34.04 4.03
N ILE A 46 -6.25 -33.38 3.20
CA ILE A 46 -6.82 -33.98 1.99
C ILE A 46 -5.72 -34.43 1.02
N ARG A 47 -4.71 -33.59 0.80
CA ARG A 47 -3.56 -33.94 -0.06
C ARG A 47 -2.77 -35.12 0.52
N ALA A 48 -2.55 -35.14 1.83
CA ALA A 48 -1.90 -36.27 2.49
C ALA A 48 -2.73 -37.56 2.31
N ALA A 49 -4.05 -37.50 2.47
CA ALA A 49 -4.92 -38.65 2.29
C ALA A 49 -4.92 -39.19 0.85
N ASN A 50 -4.72 -38.33 -0.15
CA ASN A 50 -4.58 -38.72 -1.55
C ASN A 50 -3.28 -39.46 -1.84
N LEU A 51 -2.17 -38.99 -1.26
CA LEU A 51 -0.82 -39.47 -1.57
C LEU A 51 -0.36 -40.62 -0.67
N TYR A 52 -1.05 -40.85 0.45
CA TYR A 52 -0.68 -41.87 1.42
C TYR A 52 -0.84 -43.29 0.85
N SER A 53 0.19 -44.11 1.06
CA SER A 53 0.17 -45.54 0.76
C SER A 53 0.52 -46.31 2.02
N GLU A 54 -0.31 -47.29 2.36
CA GLU A 54 -0.18 -48.13 3.57
C GLU A 54 1.01 -49.09 3.48
N SER A 55 1.49 -49.37 2.26
CA SER A 55 2.70 -50.16 1.99
C SER A 55 3.98 -49.58 2.60
N ARG A 56 3.97 -48.31 3.04
CA ARG A 56 5.13 -47.64 3.66
C ARG A 56 5.27 -47.91 5.16
N GLY A 57 4.31 -48.60 5.80
CA GLY A 57 4.41 -48.99 7.22
C GLY A 57 4.34 -47.85 8.24
N VAL A 58 4.13 -46.60 7.81
CA VAL A 58 4.01 -45.42 8.70
C VAL A 58 2.54 -45.15 8.97
N PRO A 59 2.11 -44.91 10.23
CA PRO A 59 0.73 -44.58 10.53
C PRO A 59 0.31 -43.27 9.85
N PHE A 60 -0.92 -43.20 9.36
CA PHE A 60 -1.40 -42.03 8.62
C PHE A 60 -1.31 -40.72 9.42
N SER A 61 -1.52 -40.75 10.74
CA SER A 61 -1.40 -39.57 11.60
C SER A 61 0.00 -38.97 11.59
N ALA A 62 1.04 -39.81 11.66
CA ALA A 62 2.43 -39.38 11.57
C ALA A 62 2.78 -38.85 10.17
N TYR A 63 2.22 -39.45 9.12
CA TYR A 63 2.37 -38.96 7.74
C TYR A 63 1.65 -37.61 7.52
N ALA A 64 0.43 -37.44 8.03
CA ALA A 64 -0.40 -36.27 7.75
C ALA A 64 0.12 -34.99 8.44
N ARG A 65 0.67 -35.08 9.66
CA ARG A 65 1.16 -33.92 10.44
C ARG A 65 2.11 -32.99 9.66
N PRO A 66 3.23 -33.47 9.05
CA PRO A 66 4.13 -32.60 8.28
C PRO A 66 3.47 -32.02 7.03
N HIS A 67 2.52 -32.72 6.40
CA HIS A 67 1.77 -32.20 5.25
C HIS A 67 0.79 -31.08 5.65
N ILE A 68 0.08 -31.23 6.76
CA ILE A 68 -0.79 -30.19 7.33
C ILE A 68 0.04 -28.95 7.68
N ARG A 69 1.13 -29.16 8.43
CA ARG A 69 2.07 -28.10 8.80
C ARG A 69 2.64 -27.37 7.58
N GLY A 70 3.08 -28.12 6.57
CA GLY A 70 3.60 -27.57 5.32
C GLY A 70 2.56 -26.73 4.57
N ALA A 71 1.30 -27.19 4.51
CA ALA A 71 0.22 -26.42 3.90
C ALA A 71 -0.01 -25.09 4.62
N ILE A 72 -0.08 -25.10 5.95
CA ILE A 72 -0.24 -23.90 6.77
C ILE A 72 0.95 -22.94 6.57
N LEU A 73 2.19 -23.44 6.62
CA LEU A 73 3.38 -22.61 6.41
C LEU A 73 3.44 -22.00 5.01
N HIS A 74 3.02 -22.74 3.98
CA HIS A 74 2.92 -22.22 2.62
C HIS A 74 1.87 -21.12 2.51
N TYR A 75 0.68 -21.31 3.11
CA TYR A 75 -0.35 -20.29 3.13
C TYR A 75 0.11 -19.03 3.84
N LEU A 76 0.65 -19.18 5.05
CA LEU A 76 1.21 -18.07 5.81
C LEU A 76 2.22 -17.32 4.96
N ARG A 77 3.26 -17.99 4.45
CA ARG A 77 4.28 -17.39 3.57
C ARG A 77 3.69 -16.59 2.41
N ASP A 78 2.70 -17.17 1.73
CA ASP A 78 2.10 -16.57 0.54
C ASP A 78 1.09 -15.44 0.89
N SER A 79 0.60 -15.38 2.14
CA SER A 79 -0.43 -14.43 2.61
C SER A 79 0.13 -13.28 3.48
N HIS A 80 1.42 -13.27 3.82
CA HIS A 80 2.05 -12.25 4.69
C HIS A 80 2.21 -10.84 4.05
N GLY A 81 1.37 -10.43 3.10
CA GLY A 81 1.36 -9.04 2.66
C GLY A 81 0.31 -8.72 1.62
N LEU A 82 -0.28 -7.51 1.72
CA LEU A 82 -1.18 -6.93 0.73
C LEU A 82 -0.56 -6.87 -0.68
N VAL A 83 0.76 -6.80 -0.77
CA VAL A 83 1.50 -6.86 -2.04
C VAL A 83 2.38 -8.11 -2.04
N ARG A 84 2.34 -8.93 -3.08
CA ARG A 84 3.19 -10.13 -3.18
C ARG A 84 4.60 -9.74 -3.64
N LEU A 85 5.65 -10.13 -2.90
CA LEU A 85 7.05 -9.90 -3.30
C LEU A 85 7.65 -11.14 -3.96
N PRO A 86 8.56 -10.97 -4.95
CA PRO A 86 9.40 -12.05 -5.47
C PRO A 86 10.17 -12.80 -4.38
N ARG A 87 10.38 -14.11 -4.57
CA ARG A 87 11.03 -15.01 -3.59
C ARG A 87 12.45 -14.59 -3.22
N SER A 88 13.24 -14.18 -4.22
CA SER A 88 14.64 -13.77 -4.03
C SER A 88 14.80 -12.65 -2.98
N ILE A 89 13.87 -11.70 -2.98
CA ILE A 89 13.87 -10.55 -2.06
C ILE A 89 13.52 -10.99 -0.63
N GLN A 90 12.58 -11.91 -0.47
CA GLN A 90 12.20 -12.45 0.85
C GLN A 90 13.35 -13.25 1.48
N ASP A 91 14.06 -14.03 0.67
CA ASP A 91 15.20 -14.83 1.11
C ASP A 91 16.39 -13.93 1.52
N GLN A 92 16.64 -12.84 0.78
CA GLN A 92 17.64 -11.84 1.16
C GLN A 92 17.29 -11.16 2.49
N ALA A 93 16.02 -10.76 2.67
CA ALA A 93 15.56 -10.11 3.91
C ALA A 93 15.61 -11.01 5.15
N SER A 94 15.37 -12.31 4.97
CA SER A 94 15.45 -13.30 6.06
C SER A 94 16.91 -13.64 6.42
N ARG A 95 17.82 -13.66 5.45
CA ARG A 95 19.28 -13.80 5.67
C ARG A 95 19.92 -12.59 6.33
N GLY A 96 19.47 -11.37 5.99
CA GLY A 96 19.93 -10.15 6.65
C GLY A 96 19.65 -10.14 8.16
N ARG A 97 18.54 -10.77 8.58
CA ARG A 97 18.18 -10.93 10.01
C ARG A 97 19.03 -11.94 10.74
N SER A 98 19.40 -13.06 10.12
CA SER A 98 20.26 -14.06 10.76
C SER A 98 21.69 -13.55 10.98
N ASN A 99 22.12 -12.58 10.17
CA ASN A 99 23.48 -12.02 10.24
C ASN A 99 23.62 -10.81 11.18
N GLY A 100 22.60 -10.47 11.97
CA GLY A 100 22.70 -9.41 12.99
C GLY A 100 23.09 -8.04 12.40
N VAL A 101 22.58 -7.70 11.22
CA VAL A 101 22.80 -6.36 10.64
C VAL A 101 21.93 -5.37 11.42
N ASP A 102 22.46 -4.88 12.55
CA ASP A 102 21.80 -3.95 13.47
C ASP A 102 21.56 -2.56 12.87
N LYS A 103 22.14 -2.28 11.69
CA LYS A 103 22.10 -0.96 11.06
C LYS A 103 21.64 -1.03 9.61
N PRO A 104 20.32 -1.07 9.40
CA PRO A 104 19.66 -0.96 8.09
C PRO A 104 20.22 0.06 7.09
N TRP A 105 20.76 1.18 7.59
CA TRP A 105 21.18 2.33 6.78
C TRP A 105 22.63 2.27 6.29
N GLU A 106 23.44 1.30 6.72
CA GLU A 106 24.86 1.19 6.31
C GLU A 106 25.05 0.67 4.87
N SER A 107 23.99 0.17 4.23
CA SER A 107 24.04 -0.24 2.82
C SER A 107 22.72 0.04 2.13
N ALA A 108 22.75 0.75 1.00
CA ALA A 108 21.55 1.08 0.21
C ALA A 108 20.71 -0.15 -0.15
N SER A 109 21.36 -1.29 -0.39
CA SER A 109 20.71 -2.58 -0.66
C SER A 109 19.98 -3.15 0.56
N ASN A 110 20.52 -2.93 1.77
CA ASN A 110 19.90 -3.35 3.03
C ASN A 110 18.81 -2.37 3.48
N MET A 111 18.96 -1.10 3.10
CA MET A 111 18.04 -0.03 3.45
C MET A 111 16.65 -0.29 2.86
N GLY A 112 16.52 -0.89 1.67
CA GLY A 112 15.21 -1.30 1.15
C GLY A 112 14.64 -2.57 1.83
N LEU A 113 15.51 -3.48 2.26
CA LEU A 113 15.14 -4.75 2.86
C LEU A 113 14.75 -4.62 4.35
N SER A 114 15.22 -3.60 5.04
CA SER A 114 14.95 -3.36 6.46
C SER A 114 13.52 -2.96 6.77
N TRP A 115 12.76 -2.45 5.79
CA TRP A 115 11.35 -2.08 5.96
C TRP A 115 10.41 -3.28 5.80
N LEU A 116 10.88 -4.37 5.21
CA LEU A 116 10.09 -5.59 4.98
C LEU A 116 9.51 -6.25 6.25
N PRO A 117 10.15 -6.19 7.44
CA PRO A 117 9.55 -6.66 8.68
C PRO A 117 8.36 -5.82 9.16
N HIS A 118 8.32 -4.52 8.83
CA HIS A 118 7.22 -3.61 9.21
C HIS A 118 6.01 -3.73 8.28
N ARG A 119 6.14 -4.48 7.18
CA ARG A 119 5.11 -4.77 6.18
C ARG A 119 3.92 -5.58 6.71
N THR A 120 4.03 -6.13 7.91
CA THR A 120 2.92 -6.81 8.60
C THR A 120 2.07 -5.85 9.43
N ARG A 121 2.52 -4.61 9.64
CA ARG A 121 1.76 -3.57 10.33
C ARG A 121 1.14 -2.63 9.31
N TRP A 122 0.09 -3.11 8.67
CA TRP A 122 -0.77 -2.24 7.89
C TRP A 122 -1.52 -1.33 8.84
N VAL A 123 -1.44 -0.03 8.60
CA VAL A 123 -2.30 0.95 9.26
C VAL A 123 -3.56 1.05 8.42
N SER A 124 -4.72 0.88 9.05
CA SER A 124 -5.98 1.10 8.36
C SER A 124 -6.02 2.53 7.86
N LEU A 125 -6.40 2.71 6.59
CA LEU A 125 -6.61 4.04 6.03
C LEU A 125 -7.95 4.54 6.58
N ASP A 126 -7.91 5.30 7.66
CA ASP A 126 -9.04 6.03 8.22
C ASP A 126 -8.93 7.53 7.87
N GLU A 127 -10.02 8.29 7.98
CA GLU A 127 -10.03 9.73 7.68
C GLU A 127 -8.96 10.51 8.46
N SER A 128 -8.59 10.04 9.66
CA SER A 128 -7.53 10.60 10.50
C SER A 128 -6.11 10.35 9.96
N ASN A 129 -5.85 9.25 9.25
CA ASN A 129 -4.54 8.87 8.71
C ASN A 129 -4.33 9.31 7.25
N VAL A 130 -5.41 9.63 6.53
CA VAL A 130 -5.36 10.16 5.15
C VAL A 130 -4.72 11.55 5.12
N GLN A 131 -5.04 12.40 6.10
CA GLN A 131 -4.56 13.79 6.14
C GLN A 131 -3.01 13.86 6.23
N LEU A 132 -2.40 12.98 7.04
CA LEU A 132 -0.94 12.90 7.20
C LEU A 132 -0.21 12.38 5.94
N ALA A 133 -0.79 11.40 5.23
CA ALA A 133 -0.15 10.80 4.06
C ALA A 133 -0.20 11.69 2.80
N ILE A 134 -1.17 12.61 2.73
CA ILE A 134 -1.28 13.60 1.66
C ILE A 134 -0.26 14.73 1.90
N ASP A 135 -0.12 15.19 3.14
CA ASP A 135 0.80 16.28 3.51
C ASP A 135 2.29 15.90 3.31
N GLU A 136 2.68 14.63 3.49
CA GLU A 136 4.08 14.20 3.32
C GLU A 136 4.54 14.15 1.85
N LYS A 137 3.64 13.82 0.90
CA LYS A 137 3.99 13.67 -0.52
C LYS A 137 4.10 15.01 -1.26
N GLU A 138 3.34 16.02 -0.86
CA GLU A 138 3.50 17.36 -1.40
C GLU A 138 4.79 18.04 -0.90
N SER A 139 5.29 17.66 0.27
CA SER A 139 6.28 18.47 1.00
C SER A 139 7.75 18.05 0.82
N ALA A 140 8.08 16.80 0.48
CA ALA A 140 9.49 16.36 0.49
C ALA A 140 10.23 16.47 -0.86
N MET A 141 9.56 16.35 -2.01
CA MET A 141 10.24 16.28 -3.33
C MET A 141 10.05 17.54 -4.20
N HIS A 142 9.11 18.42 -3.85
CA HIS A 142 8.95 19.71 -4.52
C HIS A 142 9.86 20.82 -3.95
N SER A 143 10.42 20.62 -2.75
CA SER A 143 10.86 21.70 -1.85
C SER A 143 12.19 22.42 -2.11
N LEU A 144 12.85 22.25 -3.26
CA LEU A 144 14.01 23.11 -3.59
C LEU A 144 13.82 23.86 -4.91
N GLY A 145 13.20 23.24 -5.92
CA GLY A 145 12.90 23.91 -7.19
C GLY A 145 11.55 24.64 -7.24
N SER A 146 10.55 24.24 -6.45
CA SER A 146 9.22 24.87 -6.49
C SER A 146 9.11 26.12 -5.64
N TRP A 147 9.84 26.25 -4.53
CA TRP A 147 9.76 27.43 -3.66
C TRP A 147 10.36 28.67 -4.31
N GLU A 148 11.47 28.54 -5.02
CA GLU A 148 12.08 29.65 -5.77
C GLU A 148 11.15 30.10 -6.91
N ARG A 149 10.52 29.15 -7.60
CA ARG A 149 9.49 29.42 -8.63
C ARG A 149 8.22 30.04 -8.04
N TYR A 150 7.83 29.62 -6.84
CA TYR A 150 6.67 30.15 -6.12
C TYR A 150 6.89 31.60 -5.67
N GLU A 151 8.07 31.91 -5.15
CA GLU A 151 8.48 33.29 -4.83
C GLU A 151 8.51 34.17 -6.08
N GLN A 152 9.06 33.67 -7.19
CA GLN A 152 9.05 34.38 -8.47
C GLN A 152 7.63 34.64 -8.97
N LEU A 153 6.74 33.64 -8.91
CA LEU A 153 5.34 33.76 -9.30
C LEU A 153 4.57 34.76 -8.43
N ILE A 154 4.78 34.76 -7.11
CA ILE A 154 4.19 35.75 -6.20
C ILE A 154 4.72 37.14 -6.51
N SER A 155 6.01 37.28 -6.80
CA SER A 155 6.62 38.56 -7.13
C SER A 155 6.02 39.15 -8.41
N GLU A 156 5.79 38.32 -9.44
CA GLU A 156 5.16 38.74 -10.68
C GLU A 156 3.67 39.02 -10.49
N LEU A 157 2.95 38.22 -9.68
CA LEU A 157 1.55 38.46 -9.33
C LEU A 157 1.35 39.85 -8.69
N LYS A 158 2.30 40.28 -7.84
CA LYS A 158 2.30 41.61 -7.20
C LYS A 158 2.57 42.75 -8.19
N ARG A 159 3.22 42.47 -9.33
CA ARG A 159 3.51 43.46 -10.39
C ARG A 159 2.32 43.69 -11.34
N LEU A 160 1.29 42.86 -11.29
CA LEU A 160 0.08 43.08 -12.09
C LEU A 160 -0.73 44.28 -11.61
N PRO A 161 -1.57 44.87 -12.48
CA PRO A 161 -2.56 45.84 -12.06
C PRO A 161 -3.45 45.28 -10.96
N LYS A 162 -3.73 46.10 -9.93
CA LYS A 162 -4.52 45.70 -8.75
C LYS A 162 -5.86 45.06 -9.13
N ASP A 163 -6.52 45.58 -10.15
CA ASP A 163 -7.78 45.06 -10.68
C ASP A 163 -7.69 43.63 -11.22
N GLU A 164 -6.57 43.27 -11.87
CA GLU A 164 -6.33 41.93 -12.41
C GLU A 164 -5.90 40.98 -11.28
N GLN A 165 -5.03 41.45 -10.39
CA GLN A 165 -4.58 40.72 -9.22
C GLN A 165 -5.75 40.30 -8.32
N THR A 166 -6.64 41.23 -7.97
CA THR A 166 -7.82 40.95 -7.13
C THR A 166 -8.76 39.95 -7.81
N CYS A 167 -8.94 40.05 -9.13
CA CYS A 167 -9.76 39.10 -9.87
C CYS A 167 -9.15 37.69 -9.88
N ILE A 168 -7.84 37.57 -10.12
CA ILE A 168 -7.13 36.29 -10.12
C ILE A 168 -7.15 35.67 -8.72
N GLN A 169 -6.88 36.46 -7.68
CA GLN A 169 -6.91 35.98 -6.30
C GLN A 169 -8.30 35.49 -5.90
N ALA A 170 -9.36 36.23 -6.24
CA ALA A 170 -10.72 35.84 -5.91
C ALA A 170 -11.19 34.59 -6.67
N VAL A 171 -10.85 34.45 -7.95
CA VAL A 171 -11.37 33.36 -8.81
C VAL A 171 -10.49 32.11 -8.75
N ILE A 172 -9.18 32.26 -8.88
CA ILE A 172 -8.24 31.12 -8.98
C ILE A 172 -7.77 30.69 -7.60
N LEU A 173 -7.32 31.61 -6.75
CA LEU A 173 -6.76 31.25 -5.43
C LEU A 173 -7.85 30.98 -4.40
N GLN A 174 -8.96 31.72 -4.42
CA GLN A 174 -10.08 31.57 -3.48
C GLN A 174 -11.27 30.78 -4.05
N GLY A 175 -11.22 30.37 -5.32
CA GLY A 175 -12.25 29.54 -5.95
C GLY A 175 -13.63 30.19 -6.13
N ARG A 176 -13.75 31.51 -6.03
CA ARG A 176 -15.06 32.20 -6.16
C ARG A 176 -15.55 32.20 -7.60
N SER A 177 -16.86 32.05 -7.80
CA SER A 177 -17.46 32.11 -9.13
C SER A 177 -17.36 33.52 -9.74
N LEU A 178 -17.25 33.60 -11.07
CA LEU A 178 -17.17 34.89 -11.81
C LEU A 178 -18.34 35.84 -11.49
N ARG A 179 -19.56 35.30 -11.31
CA ARG A 179 -20.75 36.07 -10.96
C ARG A 179 -20.68 36.60 -9.52
N GLN A 180 -20.20 35.80 -8.59
CA GLN A 180 -20.05 36.17 -7.18
C GLN A 180 -18.96 37.25 -7.00
N THR A 181 -17.82 37.06 -7.65
CA THR A 181 -16.75 38.07 -7.68
C THR A 181 -17.23 39.36 -8.36
N GLY A 182 -18.10 39.25 -9.37
CA GLY A 182 -18.75 40.38 -10.07
C GLY A 182 -19.57 41.24 -9.15
N ARG A 183 -20.46 40.59 -8.40
CA ARG A 183 -21.29 41.26 -7.40
C ARG A 183 -20.44 41.92 -6.31
N ALA A 184 -19.39 41.25 -5.85
CA ALA A 184 -18.51 41.78 -4.81
C ALA A 184 -17.70 43.02 -5.25
N LEU A 185 -17.29 43.08 -6.52
CA LEU A 185 -16.49 44.17 -7.07
C LEU A 185 -17.33 45.22 -7.82
N GLY A 186 -18.66 45.09 -7.84
CA GLY A 186 -19.55 46.02 -8.54
C GLY A 186 -19.43 46.00 -10.06
N VAL A 187 -18.98 44.89 -10.66
CA VAL A 187 -18.74 44.76 -12.11
C VAL A 187 -19.40 43.50 -12.71
N SER A 188 -19.64 43.52 -14.03
CA SER A 188 -20.17 42.34 -14.74
C SER A 188 -19.21 41.15 -14.68
N ALA A 189 -19.76 39.94 -14.60
CA ALA A 189 -19.00 38.69 -14.65
C ALA A 189 -18.08 38.60 -15.89
N MET A 190 -18.50 39.19 -17.01
CA MET A 190 -17.71 39.22 -18.24
C MET A 190 -16.47 40.13 -18.12
N THR A 191 -16.57 41.22 -17.34
CA THR A 191 -15.44 42.10 -17.03
C THR A 191 -14.39 41.36 -16.21
N ILE A 192 -14.82 40.54 -15.25
CA ILE A 192 -13.93 39.72 -14.44
C ILE A 192 -13.28 38.63 -15.27
N HIS A 193 -14.05 37.90 -16.07
CA HIS A 193 -13.48 36.91 -16.98
C HIS A 193 -12.39 37.51 -17.87
N ARG A 194 -12.64 38.70 -18.45
CA ARG A 194 -11.66 39.43 -19.26
C ARG A 194 -10.44 39.93 -18.47
N ARG A 195 -10.58 40.27 -17.19
CA ARG A 195 -9.47 40.68 -16.31
C ARG A 195 -8.63 39.47 -15.88
N VAL A 196 -9.26 38.36 -15.52
CA VAL A 196 -8.58 37.09 -15.21
C VAL A 196 -7.81 36.60 -16.43
N LYS A 197 -8.44 36.54 -17.60
CA LYS A 197 -7.79 36.09 -18.84
C LYS A 197 -6.56 36.94 -19.18
N ARG A 198 -6.69 38.28 -19.20
CA ARG A 198 -5.56 39.18 -19.47
C ARG A 198 -4.44 39.08 -18.44
N GLY A 199 -4.80 38.94 -17.16
CA GLY A 199 -3.80 38.79 -16.10
C GLY A 199 -3.06 37.45 -16.20
N LEU A 200 -3.75 36.35 -16.56
CA LEU A 200 -3.13 35.05 -16.80
C LEU A 200 -2.24 35.06 -18.05
N GLU A 201 -2.66 35.70 -19.14
CA GLU A 201 -1.82 35.87 -20.34
C GLU A 201 -0.53 36.65 -20.01
N ARG A 202 -0.63 37.71 -19.21
CA ARG A 202 0.53 38.50 -18.77
C ARG A 202 1.46 37.73 -17.85
N LEU A 203 0.90 36.98 -16.89
CA LEU A 203 1.66 36.09 -16.02
C LEU A 203 2.37 35.01 -16.85
N SER A 204 1.67 34.41 -17.81
CA SER A 204 2.23 33.40 -18.70
C SER A 204 3.43 33.93 -19.48
N CYS A 205 3.31 35.09 -20.15
CA CYS A 205 4.44 35.66 -20.90
C CYS A 205 5.65 35.92 -19.99
N ARG A 206 5.43 36.53 -18.82
CA ARG A 206 6.50 36.86 -17.87
C ARG A 206 7.16 35.63 -17.26
N CYS A 207 6.39 34.59 -16.97
CA CYS A 207 6.92 33.32 -16.47
C CYS A 207 7.68 32.54 -17.57
N SER A 208 7.26 32.64 -18.83
CA SER A 208 8.00 32.10 -19.97
C SER A 208 9.34 32.80 -20.18
N ASP A 209 9.41 34.13 -20.03
CA ASP A 209 10.65 34.90 -20.12
C ASP A 209 11.67 34.54 -19.00
N LEU A 210 11.18 34.05 -17.86
CA LEU A 210 11.99 33.61 -16.72
C LEU A 210 12.43 32.13 -16.80
N GLY A 211 12.09 31.41 -17.88
CA GLY A 211 12.45 30.00 -18.06
C GLY A 211 11.71 29.04 -17.12
N MET A 212 10.53 29.42 -16.62
CA MET A 212 9.71 28.59 -15.72
C MET A 212 8.75 27.61 -16.43
N ALA A 213 8.84 27.49 -17.76
CA ALA A 213 8.00 26.63 -18.59
C ALA A 213 8.57 25.20 -18.74
#